data_AF-Q2SCK5-F1
#
_entry.id   AF-Q2SCK5-F1
#
_cell.length_a   1.000
_cell.length_b   1.000
_cell.length_c   1.000
_cell.angle_alpha   90.00
_cell.angle_beta   90.00
_cell.angle_gamma   90.00
#
_symmetry.space_group_name_H-M   'P 1'
#
loop_
_entity.id
_entity.type
_entity.pdbx_description
1 polymer ?
#
loop_
_entity_poly.entity_id
_entity_poly.type
_entity_poly.pdbx_seq_one_letter_code
_entity_poly.pdbx_strand_id
1 'polypeptide(L)' 'MTQEADIAKLAHDLRNPLNSISVNAELAKLQLQTNRDKEEILVCVERILEECKRCSARINDLVNASATDADNA' A
#
# COMPACT_ATOMS: atom_id res chain seq x y z
N MET A 1 22.30 -11.88 -4.24
CA MET A 1 20.97 -11.76 -4.89
C MET A 1 21.00 -10.47 -5.72
N THR A 2 20.41 -10.43 -6.92
CA THR A 2 20.52 -9.27 -7.82
C THR A 2 19.46 -8.21 -7.47
N GLN A 3 19.89 -6.95 -7.35
CA GLN A 3 19.07 -5.78 -7.00
C GLN A 3 17.77 -5.65 -7.84
N GLU A 4 17.76 -6.11 -9.09
CA GLU A 4 16.59 -6.13 -9.96
C GLU A 4 15.46 -7.07 -9.44
N ALA A 5 15.82 -8.21 -8.85
CA ALA A 5 14.85 -9.16 -8.32
C ALA A 5 14.13 -8.61 -7.09
N ASP A 6 14.83 -7.85 -6.25
CA ASP A 6 14.26 -7.22 -5.06
C ASP A 6 13.30 -6.07 -5.44
N ILE A 7 13.65 -5.28 -6.46
CA ILE A 7 12.77 -4.25 -7.02
C ILE A 7 11.52 -4.88 -7.64
N ALA A 8 11.67 -5.96 -8.42
CA ALA A 8 10.54 -6.65 -9.03
C ALA A 8 9.58 -7.22 -7.97
N LYS A 9 10.13 -7.79 -6.89
CA LYS A 9 9.37 -8.27 -5.75
C LYS A 9 8.64 -7.13 -5.03
N LEU A 10 9.32 -6.02 -4.74
CA LEU A 10 8.69 -4.86 -4.12
C LEU A 10 7.54 -4.31 -4.99
N ALA A 11 7.76 -4.17 -6.29
CA ALA A 11 6.73 -3.68 -7.21
C ALA A 11 5.50 -4.61 -7.24
N HIS A 12 5.70 -5.93 -7.18
CA HIS A 12 4.62 -6.90 -7.05
C HIS A 12 3.88 -6.76 -5.72
N ASP A 13 4.62 -6.64 -4.61
CA ASP A 13 4.05 -6.54 -3.26
C ASP A 13 3.30 -5.22 -3.04
N LEU A 14 3.70 -4.14 -3.73
CA LEU A 14 3.01 -2.85 -3.72
C LEU A 14 1.79 -2.79 -4.65
N ARG A 15 1.72 -3.60 -5.71
CA ARG A 15 0.58 -3.57 -6.65
C ARG A 15 -0.75 -3.85 -5.97
N ASN A 16 -0.79 -4.83 -5.07
CA ASN A 16 -2.02 -5.21 -4.36
C ASN A 16 -2.57 -4.09 -3.46
N PRO A 17 -1.79 -3.52 -2.51
CA PRO A 17 -2.28 -2.43 -1.67
C PRO A 17 -2.60 -1.18 -2.50
N LEU A 18 -1.81 -0.83 -3.53
CA LEU A 18 -2.09 0.30 -4.41
C LEU A 18 -3.41 0.14 -5.18
N ASN A 19 -3.70 -1.06 -5.69
CA ASN A 19 -4.98 -1.33 -6.33
C ASN A 19 -6.15 -1.23 -5.34
N SER A 20 -5.97 -1.74 -4.12
CA SER A 20 -6.99 -1.62 -3.08
C SER A 20 -7.25 -0.16 -2.71
N ILE A 21 -6.22 0.69 -2.64
CA ILE A 21 -6.37 2.15 -2.45
C ILE A 21 -7.20 2.75 -3.57
N SER A 22 -6.84 2.49 -4.84
CA SER A 22 -7.56 3.04 -6.00
C SER A 22 -9.05 2.66 -5.99
N VAL A 23 -9.35 1.38 -5.80
CA VAL A 23 -10.74 0.89 -5.77
C VAL A 23 -11.54 1.50 -4.61
N ASN A 24 -10.97 1.57 -3.41
CA ASN A 24 -11.67 2.18 -2.27
C ASN A 24 -11.86 3.68 -2.43
N ALA A 25 -10.92 4.38 -3.09
CA ALA A 25 -11.06 5.80 -3.36
C ALA A 25 -12.18 6.07 -4.39
N GLU A 26 -12.25 5.26 -5.46
CA GLU A 26 -13.34 5.32 -6.43
C GLU A 26 -14.69 4.98 -5.79
N LEU A 27 -14.74 3.96 -4.92
CA LEU A 27 -15.94 3.57 -4.19
C LEU A 27 -16.41 4.67 -3.23
N ALA A 28 -15.50 5.26 -2.44
CA ALA A 28 -15.81 6.38 -1.55
C ALA A 28 -16.36 7.57 -2.33
N LYS A 29 -15.77 7.88 -3.50
CA LYS A 29 -16.25 8.93 -4.40
C LYS A 29 -17.68 8.64 -4.89
N LEU A 30 -17.96 7.40 -5.32
CA LEU A 30 -19.30 7.00 -5.76
C LEU A 30 -20.32 7.09 -4.61
N GLN A 31 -19.95 6.64 -3.41
CA GLN A 31 -20.78 6.70 -2.21
C GLN A 31 -21.12 8.15 -1.82
N LEU A 32 -20.14 9.06 -1.88
CA LEU A 32 -20.36 10.50 -1.68
C LEU A 32 -21.32 11.08 -2.72
N GLN A 33 -21.17 10.72 -3.99
CA GLN A 33 -22.04 11.20 -5.08
C GLN A 33 -23.48 10.70 -4.98
N THR A 34 -23.68 9.54 -4.34
CA THR A 34 -24.98 8.87 -4.24
C THR A 34 -25.65 9.05 -2.87
N ASN A 35 -25.14 9.95 -2.02
CA ASN A 35 -25.64 10.20 -0.66
C ASN A 35 -25.78 8.90 0.16
N ARG A 36 -24.80 7.99 0.04
CA ARG A 36 -24.68 6.83 0.91
C ARG A 36 -24.39 7.25 2.35
N ASP A 37 -24.55 6.30 3.27
CA ASP A 37 -24.32 6.56 4.68
C ASP A 37 -22.85 6.90 4.96
N LYS A 38 -22.61 7.80 5.92
CA LYS A 38 -21.28 8.26 6.28
C LYS A 38 -20.39 7.12 6.75
N GLU A 39 -20.98 6.12 7.42
CA GLU A 39 -20.26 4.97 7.93
C GLU A 39 -19.67 4.12 6.79
N GLU A 40 -20.41 3.94 5.69
CA GLU A 40 -19.92 3.18 4.52
C GLU A 40 -18.74 3.89 3.84
N ILE A 41 -18.74 5.23 3.83
CA ILE A 41 -17.64 6.04 3.30
C ILE A 41 -16.43 5.94 4.23
N LEU A 42 -16.64 5.98 5.54
CA LEU A 42 -15.57 5.84 6.54
C LEU A 42 -14.87 4.49 6.41
N VAL A 43 -15.60 3.40 6.17
CA VAL A 43 -14.99 2.08 5.91
C VAL A 43 -14.03 2.10 4.72
N CYS A 44 -14.40 2.77 3.62
CA CYS A 44 -13.52 2.91 2.46
C CYS A 44 -12.26 3.72 2.81
N VAL A 45 -12.41 4.80 3.58
CA VAL A 45 -11.30 5.65 4.02
C VAL A 45 -10.35 4.90 4.97
N GLU A 46 -10.88 4.16 5.94
CA GLU A 46 -10.09 3.31 6.83
C GLU A 46 -9.29 2.27 6.06
N ARG A 47 -9.90 1.66 5.04
CA ARG A 47 -9.22 0.70 4.17
C ARG A 47 -8.07 1.35 3.40
N ILE A 48 -8.26 2.55 2.85
CA ILE A 48 -7.18 3.31 2.19
C ILE A 48 -6.03 3.55 3.16
N LEU A 49 -6.33 4.02 4.38
CA LEU A 49 -5.30 4.30 5.39
C LEU A 49 -4.50 3.06 5.78
N GLU A 50 -5.18 1.92 5.93
CA GLU A 50 -4.53 0.64 6.22
C GLU A 50 -3.59 0.19 5.10
N GLU A 51 -4.03 0.29 3.84
CA GLU A 51 -3.19 -0.09 2.70
C GLU A 51 -2.02 0.87 2.49
N CYS A 52 -2.17 2.17 2.81
CA CYS A 52 -1.05 3.11 2.86
C CYS A 52 0.00 2.70 3.90
N LYS A 53 -0.41 2.27 5.11
CA LYS A 53 0.51 1.76 6.14
C LYS A 53 1.24 0.51 5.66
N ARG A 54 0.54 -0.39 4.96
CA ARG A 54 1.14 -1.60 4.38
C ARG A 54 2.16 -1.27 3.30
N CYS A 55 1.88 -0.32 2.42
CA CYS A 55 2.86 0.18 1.45
C CYS A 55 4.12 0.68 2.16
N SER A 56 3.96 1.51 3.21
CA SER A 56 5.09 2.04 3.97
C SER A 56 5.90 0.93 4.64
N ALA A 57 5.25 -0.06 5.25
CA ALA A 57 5.93 -1.21 5.86
C ALA A 57 6.77 -1.98 4.83
N ARG A 58 6.21 -2.29 3.64
CA ARG A 58 6.93 -3.01 2.58
C ARG A 58 8.13 -2.26 2.04
N ILE A 59 8.01 -0.94 1.89
CA ILE A 59 9.14 -0.10 1.46
C ILE A 59 10.23 -0.12 2.54
N ASN A 60 9.85 0.04 3.82
CA ASN A 60 10.79 0.03 4.93
C ASN A 60 11.49 -1.34 5.07
N ASP A 61 10.78 -2.45 4.88
CA ASP A 61 11.35 -3.80 4.90
C ASP A 61 12.50 -3.93 3.89
N LEU A 62 12.32 -3.40 2.67
CA LEU A 62 13.36 -3.43 1.64
C LEU A 62 14.55 -2.53 2.00
N VAL A 63 14.29 -1.30 2.46
CA VAL A 63 15.34 -0.35 2.87
C VAL A 63 16.18 -0.95 4.00
N ASN A 64 15.55 -1.54 5.01
CA ASN A 64 16.23 -2.16 6.14
C ASN A 64 16.99 -3.43 5.74
N ALA A 65 16.45 -4.23 4.83
CA ALA A 65 17.16 -5.38 4.26
C ALA A 65 18.45 -4.93 3.56
N SER A 66 18.41 -3.83 2.80
CA SER A 66 19.60 -3.28 2.12
C SER A 66 20.63 -2.64 3.06
N ALA A 67 20.23 -2.20 4.26
CA ALA A 67 21.13 -1.59 5.24
C ALA A 67 21.91 -2.62 6.08
N THR A 68 21.35 -3.81 6.28
CA THR A 68 21.96 -4.86 7.12
C THR A 68 23.16 -5.55 6.43
N ASP A 69 23.23 -5.49 5.10
CA ASP A 69 24.33 -6.04 4.31
C ASP A 69 25.59 -5.15 4.32
N ALA A 70 25.50 -3.90 4.79
CA ALA A 70 26.62 -2.94 4.80
C ALA A 70 27.48 -2.98 6.08
N ASP A 71 26.96 -3.52 7.19
CA ASP A 71 27.66 -3.57 8.49
C ASP A 71 28.41 -4.90 8.76
N ASN A 72 28.30 -5.89 7.86
CA ASN A 72 28.91 -7.21 7.99
C ASN A 72 29.99 -7.52 6.93
N ALA A 73 30.52 -6.50 6.24
CA ALA A 73 31.57 -6.63 5.22
C ALA A 73 32.92 -6.03 5.68
#